data_AF-A0AAP0RCZ6-F1
#
_entry.id   AF-A0AAP0RCZ6-F1
#
_cell.length_a   1.000
_cell.length_b   1.000
_cell.length_c   1.000
_cell.angle_alpha   90.00
_cell.angle_beta   90.00
_cell.angle_gamma   90.00
#
_symmetry.space_group_name_H-M   'P 1'
#
loop_
_entity.id
_entity.type
_entity.pdbx_description
1 polymer ?
#
loop_
_entity_poly.entity_id
_entity_poly.type
_entity_poly.pdbx_seq_one_letter_code
_entity_poly.pdbx_strand_id
1 'polypeptide(L)'
;MRVSYLVQMLDSMRLFKPIHEDIKPDSWVWTWTDVKLTSPQLCRETMYKMSLKTLELQCVSSSDSRNPFVEHALQYAVAAAHSTLDKNKNDELHKLLLQGLDITILGCNDFYSYRNQIEARGLPLTPEALAALPPFTSITFNAEESNGVNCKPEVAKTGLGSSAAMTTAVVAALLHYLGVVNLSSLNKDQNQENQDSVDLDMVHVIAQSAHCVAQGKVGSGFDVSSAVYGSQRYVRFSARSAFFCSGCSGR
;
A
#
# COMPACT_ATOMS: atom_id res chain seq x y z
N MET A 1 -0.46 -2.65 -21.27
CA MET A 1 -0.37 -2.90 -19.83
C MET A 1 -1.53 -2.18 -19.15
N ARG A 2 -2.72 -2.79 -19.18
CA ARG A 2 -3.97 -2.23 -18.66
C ARG A 2 -4.32 -2.98 -17.40
N VAL A 3 -4.60 -2.31 -16.29
CA VAL A 3 -5.40 -2.82 -15.15
C VAL A 3 -4.82 -4.04 -14.39
N SER A 4 -3.89 -4.80 -14.98
CA SER A 4 -3.35 -6.04 -14.45
C SER A 4 -2.55 -5.84 -13.18
N TYR A 5 -1.88 -4.70 -12.98
CA TYR A 5 -1.07 -4.49 -11.77
C TYR A 5 -1.92 -4.34 -10.51
N LEU A 6 -3.03 -3.60 -10.53
CA LEU A 6 -3.88 -3.46 -9.36
C LEU A 6 -4.56 -4.80 -9.03
N VAL A 7 -5.08 -5.52 -10.04
CA VAL A 7 -5.69 -6.84 -9.86
C VAL A 7 -4.66 -7.88 -9.38
N GLN A 8 -3.47 -7.89 -9.97
CA GLN A 8 -2.38 -8.80 -9.57
C GLN A 8 -1.79 -8.44 -8.19
N MET A 9 -1.84 -7.16 -7.78
CA MET A 9 -1.52 -6.72 -6.42
C MET A 9 -2.62 -7.08 -5.42
N LEU A 10 -3.90 -6.98 -5.80
CA LEU A 10 -5.04 -7.41 -4.97
C LEU A 10 -5.08 -8.94 -4.82
N ASP A 11 -4.74 -9.70 -5.87
CA ASP A 11 -4.60 -11.17 -5.81
C ASP A 11 -3.39 -11.60 -4.95
N SER A 12 -2.36 -10.76 -4.86
CA SER A 12 -1.18 -10.99 -4.02
C SER A 12 -1.43 -10.60 -2.56
N MET A 13 -2.23 -9.57 -2.27
CA MET A 13 -2.49 -9.09 -0.91
C MET A 13 -3.68 -9.84 -0.29
N ARG A 14 -3.44 -11.09 0.06
CA ARG A 14 -4.51 -12.02 0.45
C ARG A 14 -4.73 -12.02 1.95
N LEU A 15 -5.97 -11.65 2.31
CA LEU A 15 -6.67 -11.80 3.59
C LEU A 15 -6.67 -10.57 4.50
N PHE A 16 -7.81 -9.86 4.46
CA PHE A 16 -8.41 -9.30 5.67
C PHE A 16 -9.22 -10.39 6.34
N LYS A 17 -8.88 -10.72 7.57
CA LYS A 17 -9.73 -11.56 8.42
C LYS A 17 -10.08 -10.79 9.69
N PRO A 18 -11.30 -10.97 10.20
CA PRO A 18 -11.60 -10.58 11.56
C PRO A 18 -10.66 -11.34 12.50
N ILE A 19 -10.07 -10.63 13.46
CA ILE A 19 -9.25 -11.24 14.52
C ILE A 19 -10.16 -11.93 15.54
N HIS A 20 -11.37 -11.40 15.73
CA HIS A 20 -12.37 -11.91 16.68
C HIS A 20 -13.66 -12.27 15.93
N GLU A 21 -14.11 -13.52 16.07
CA GLU A 21 -15.40 -14.00 15.53
C GLU A 21 -16.59 -13.53 16.38
N ASP A 22 -16.39 -13.39 17.70
CA ASP A 22 -17.41 -12.96 18.67
C ASP A 22 -17.00 -11.68 19.40
N ILE A 23 -17.87 -10.65 19.37
CA ILE A 23 -17.67 -9.39 20.10
C ILE A 23 -18.07 -9.60 21.56
N LYS A 24 -17.09 -9.64 22.50
CA LYS A 24 -17.37 -9.76 23.94
C LYS A 24 -18.00 -8.48 24.52
N PRO A 25 -18.97 -8.56 25.45
CA PRO A 25 -19.81 -7.42 25.85
C PRO A 25 -19.16 -6.40 26.80
N ASP A 26 -17.89 -6.55 27.19
CA ASP A 26 -17.33 -5.81 28.33
C ASP A 26 -16.57 -4.53 27.93
N SER A 27 -17.34 -3.44 27.92
CA SER A 27 -17.11 -2.04 28.35
C SER A 27 -15.81 -1.25 28.09
N TRP A 28 -14.64 -1.81 27.71
CA TRP A 28 -13.46 -1.00 27.28
C TRP A 28 -13.00 -1.31 25.85
N VAL A 29 -13.56 -2.36 25.25
CA VAL A 29 -13.21 -2.89 23.91
C VAL A 29 -13.73 -2.01 22.76
N TRP A 30 -14.69 -1.11 23.01
CA TRP A 30 -15.37 -0.34 21.95
C TRP A 30 -14.63 0.89 21.42
N THR A 31 -13.47 1.24 22.00
CA THR A 31 -12.73 2.45 21.57
C THR A 31 -11.52 2.13 20.71
N TRP A 32 -11.07 0.88 20.73
CA TRP A 32 -9.85 0.45 20.06
C TRP A 32 -10.11 -0.82 19.29
N THR A 33 -9.53 -0.92 18.10
CA THR A 33 -9.50 -2.14 17.30
C THR A 33 -8.09 -2.71 17.25
N ASP A 34 -8.01 -4.04 17.29
CA ASP A 34 -6.78 -4.78 17.07
C ASP A 34 -6.45 -4.83 15.58
N VAL A 35 -5.21 -4.51 15.25
CA VAL A 35 -4.70 -4.63 13.89
C VAL A 35 -3.43 -5.45 13.92
N LYS A 36 -3.47 -6.60 13.25
CA LYS A 36 -2.32 -7.46 13.02
C LYS A 36 -1.80 -7.18 11.61
N LEU A 37 -0.51 -6.89 11.51
CA LEU A 37 0.17 -6.71 10.23
C LEU A 37 1.27 -7.76 10.08
N THR A 38 1.16 -8.60 9.07
CA THR A 38 2.14 -9.65 8.78
C THR A 38 2.74 -9.45 7.39
N SER A 39 4.07 -9.52 7.30
CA SER A 39 4.81 -9.59 6.04
C SER A 39 5.74 -10.80 6.07
N PRO A 40 5.27 -11.96 5.57
CA PRO A 40 6.04 -13.21 5.61
C PRO A 40 7.38 -13.11 4.87
N GLN A 41 7.42 -12.38 3.75
CA GLN A 41 8.65 -12.22 2.97
C GLN A 41 9.73 -11.40 3.70
N LEU A 42 9.32 -10.53 4.63
CA LEU A 42 10.20 -9.73 5.47
C LEU A 42 10.45 -10.38 6.85
N CYS A 43 9.80 -11.51 7.15
CA CYS A 43 9.74 -12.10 8.47
C CYS A 43 9.34 -11.08 9.56
N ARG A 44 8.40 -10.19 9.23
CA ARG A 44 7.91 -9.14 10.15
C ARG A 44 6.46 -9.38 10.51
N GLU A 45 6.18 -9.21 11.79
CA GLU A 45 4.84 -9.15 12.33
C GLU A 45 4.77 -7.98 13.31
N THR A 46 3.74 -7.15 13.19
CA THR A 46 3.52 -6.00 14.06
C THR A 46 2.06 -5.97 14.49
N MET A 47 1.85 -5.82 15.79
CA MET A 47 0.53 -5.64 16.38
C MET A 47 0.31 -4.17 16.70
N TYR A 48 -0.87 -3.67 16.36
CA TYR A 48 -1.29 -2.32 16.62
C TYR A 48 -2.64 -2.28 17.33
N LYS A 49 -2.85 -1.23 18.11
CA LYS A 49 -4.16 -0.78 18.58
C LYS A 49 -4.52 0.49 17.83
N MET A 50 -5.63 0.50 17.10
CA MET A 50 -6.13 1.70 16.42
C MET A 50 -7.34 2.27 17.17
N SER A 51 -7.29 3.55 17.52
CA SER A 51 -8.41 4.25 18.14
C SER A 51 -9.54 4.44 17.13
N LEU A 52 -10.76 3.99 17.43
CA LEU A 52 -11.92 4.19 16.56
C LEU A 52 -12.44 5.64 16.55
N LYS A 53 -11.99 6.47 17.51
CA LYS A 53 -12.38 7.89 17.61
C LYS A 53 -11.37 8.82 16.94
N THR A 54 -10.08 8.60 17.22
CA THR A 54 -8.99 9.48 16.74
C THR A 54 -8.27 8.90 15.53
N LEU A 55 -8.49 7.61 15.21
CA LEU A 55 -7.78 6.86 14.17
C LEU A 55 -6.26 6.83 14.39
N GLU A 56 -5.81 7.08 15.60
CA GLU A 56 -4.41 6.98 15.99
C GLU A 56 -4.02 5.51 16.15
N LEU A 57 -2.91 5.12 15.52
CA LEU A 57 -2.30 3.81 15.69
C LEU A 57 -1.23 3.83 16.79
N GLN A 58 -1.34 2.89 17.72
CA GLN A 58 -0.34 2.60 18.73
C GLN A 58 0.28 1.23 18.46
N CYS A 59 1.59 1.21 18.21
CA CYS A 59 2.34 -0.03 18.04
C CYS A 59 2.51 -0.72 19.40
N VAL A 60 2.08 -1.98 19.49
CA VAL A 60 2.23 -2.83 20.68
C VAL A 60 3.55 -3.60 20.65
N SER A 61 4.08 -3.85 19.45
CA SER A 61 5.38 -4.53 19.22
C SER A 61 6.58 -3.58 19.35
N SER A 62 7.80 -4.13 19.38
CA SER A 62 9.03 -3.33 19.38
C SER A 62 9.14 -2.42 18.15
N SER A 63 9.73 -1.22 18.35
CA SER A 63 9.75 -0.11 17.38
C SER A 63 10.46 -0.41 16.06
N ASP A 64 11.26 -1.47 15.99
CA ASP A 64 12.03 -1.83 14.80
C ASP A 64 11.22 -2.52 13.69
N SER A 65 9.97 -2.88 13.97
CA SER A 65 9.07 -3.53 13.01
C SER A 65 8.13 -2.56 12.27
N ARG A 66 8.08 -1.28 12.68
CA ARG A 66 7.13 -0.29 12.15
C ARG A 66 7.32 -0.01 10.67
N ASN A 67 6.20 0.16 9.96
CA ASN A 67 6.18 0.55 8.56
C ASN A 67 5.26 1.77 8.37
N PRO A 68 5.79 3.00 8.30
CA PRO A 68 4.97 4.22 8.23
C PRO A 68 4.08 4.26 6.98
N PHE A 69 4.50 3.62 5.88
CA PHE A 69 3.70 3.55 4.65
C PHE A 69 2.41 2.76 4.84
N VAL A 70 2.44 1.69 5.63
CA VAL A 70 1.28 0.85 5.91
C VAL A 70 0.44 1.47 7.03
N GLU A 71 1.07 2.05 8.05
CA GLU A 71 0.38 2.76 9.13
C GLU A 71 -0.48 3.89 8.57
N HIS A 72 0.10 4.77 7.74
CA HIS A 72 -0.66 5.85 7.12
C HIS A 72 -1.69 5.35 6.11
N ALA A 73 -1.39 4.30 5.33
CA ALA A 73 -2.38 3.70 4.44
C ALA A 73 -3.64 3.27 5.20
N LEU A 74 -3.46 2.62 6.35
CA LEU A 74 -4.55 2.17 7.21
C LEU A 74 -5.34 3.35 7.79
N GLN A 75 -4.67 4.34 8.37
CA GLN A 75 -5.33 5.51 8.95
C GLN A 75 -6.18 6.26 7.93
N TYR A 76 -5.61 6.52 6.75
CA TYR A 76 -6.29 7.28 5.71
C TYR A 76 -7.42 6.48 5.07
N ALA A 77 -7.27 5.17 4.88
CA ALA A 77 -8.35 4.34 4.33
C ALA A 77 -9.56 4.27 5.29
N VAL A 78 -9.31 4.12 6.60
CA VAL A 78 -10.38 4.08 7.61
C VAL A 78 -11.04 5.46 7.75
N ALA A 79 -10.26 6.54 7.71
CA ALA A 79 -10.78 7.92 7.69
C ALA A 79 -11.66 8.19 6.45
N ALA A 80 -11.23 7.69 5.28
CA ALA A 80 -12.02 7.77 4.05
C ALA A 80 -13.34 7.00 4.17
N ALA A 81 -13.31 5.80 4.77
CA ALA A 81 -14.52 5.02 4.99
C ALA A 81 -15.53 5.76 5.88
N HIS A 82 -15.09 6.33 7.01
CA HIS A 82 -15.96 7.11 7.89
C HIS A 82 -16.57 8.36 7.23
N SER A 83 -15.80 9.02 6.36
CA SER A 83 -16.24 10.25 5.70
C SER A 83 -17.11 10.02 4.46
N THR A 84 -17.03 8.84 3.84
CA THR A 84 -17.72 8.55 2.57
C THR A 84 -19.02 7.77 2.77
N LEU A 85 -19.09 6.91 3.79
CA LEU A 85 -20.25 6.04 4.02
C LEU A 85 -21.41 6.80 4.70
N ASP A 86 -22.64 6.38 4.40
CA ASP A 86 -23.83 6.89 5.09
C ASP A 86 -23.91 6.40 6.55
N LYS A 87 -24.89 6.88 7.32
CA LYS A 87 -25.02 6.52 8.75
C LYS A 87 -25.21 5.00 8.97
N ASN A 88 -26.00 4.34 8.14
CA ASN A 88 -26.29 2.91 8.31
C ASN A 88 -25.03 2.08 8.00
N LYS A 89 -24.32 2.41 6.92
CA LYS A 89 -23.06 1.76 6.55
C LYS A 89 -21.93 2.08 7.53
N ASN A 90 -21.97 3.23 8.21
CA ASN A 90 -21.03 3.54 9.28
C ASN A 90 -21.21 2.63 10.50
N ASP A 91 -22.44 2.24 10.84
CA ASP A 91 -22.67 1.27 11.92
C ASP A 91 -22.13 -0.13 11.56
N GLU A 92 -22.27 -0.52 10.28
CA GLU A 92 -21.67 -1.76 9.76
C GLU A 92 -20.14 -1.70 9.75
N LEU A 93 -19.56 -0.58 9.29
CA LEU A 93 -18.13 -0.30 9.36
C LEU A 93 -17.63 -0.41 10.80
N HIS A 94 -18.33 0.20 11.75
CA HIS A 94 -17.95 0.14 13.16
C HIS A 94 -17.96 -1.30 13.69
N LYS A 95 -18.99 -2.09 13.36
CA LYS A 95 -19.03 -3.53 13.71
C LYS A 95 -17.88 -4.31 13.10
N LEU A 96 -17.57 -4.06 11.84
CA LEU A 96 -16.47 -4.70 11.12
C LEU A 96 -15.12 -4.34 11.76
N LEU A 97 -14.89 -3.08 12.09
CA LEU A 97 -13.66 -2.66 12.75
C LEU A 97 -13.52 -3.26 14.15
N LEU A 98 -14.61 -3.45 14.91
CA LEU A 98 -14.54 -4.11 16.22
C LEU A 98 -14.09 -5.57 16.18
N GLN A 99 -14.25 -6.24 15.03
CA GLN A 99 -13.74 -7.59 14.85
C GLN A 99 -12.22 -7.64 14.70
N GLY A 100 -11.56 -6.49 14.53
CA GLY A 100 -10.13 -6.41 14.26
C GLY A 100 -9.77 -6.60 12.78
N LEU A 101 -8.55 -6.24 12.43
CA LEU A 101 -8.02 -6.33 11.07
C LEU A 101 -6.74 -7.17 11.08
N ASP A 102 -6.79 -8.37 10.52
CA ASP A 102 -5.59 -9.14 10.19
C ASP A 102 -5.18 -8.83 8.75
N ILE A 103 -4.03 -8.20 8.55
CA ILE A 103 -3.54 -7.69 7.26
C ILE A 103 -2.26 -8.45 6.90
N THR A 104 -2.29 -9.21 5.83
CA THR A 104 -1.09 -9.87 5.27
C THR A 104 -0.62 -9.19 4.00
N ILE A 105 0.63 -8.74 3.98
CA ILE A 105 1.27 -8.12 2.81
C ILE A 105 2.20 -9.13 2.14
N LEU A 106 1.90 -9.45 0.88
CA LEU A 106 2.75 -10.22 -0.01
C LEU A 106 3.01 -9.44 -1.28
N GLY A 107 4.25 -9.45 -1.75
CA GLY A 107 4.66 -8.92 -3.04
C GLY A 107 5.21 -10.04 -3.92
N CYS A 108 4.89 -10.02 -5.21
CA CYS A 108 5.54 -10.90 -6.18
C CYS A 108 7.07 -10.79 -6.08
N ASN A 109 7.80 -11.81 -6.52
CA ASN A 109 9.26 -11.76 -6.47
C ASN A 109 9.84 -10.58 -7.29
N ASP A 110 9.12 -10.11 -8.31
CA ASP A 110 9.49 -8.94 -9.11
C ASP A 110 9.42 -7.61 -8.31
N PHE A 111 8.79 -7.61 -7.14
CA PHE A 111 8.62 -6.44 -6.28
C PHE A 111 9.89 -6.14 -5.46
N TYR A 112 10.67 -7.17 -5.10
CA TYR A 112 11.85 -7.05 -4.25
C TYR A 112 13.13 -7.37 -5.01
N SER A 113 14.27 -6.94 -4.47
CA SER A 113 15.57 -7.35 -5.00
C SER A 113 15.97 -8.70 -4.42
N TYR A 114 16.14 -9.70 -5.30
CA TYR A 114 16.67 -11.03 -4.97
C TYR A 114 18.14 -11.19 -5.39
N ARG A 115 18.82 -10.10 -5.75
CA ARG A 115 20.19 -10.12 -6.30
C ARG A 115 21.15 -11.00 -5.49
N ASN A 116 21.27 -10.73 -4.18
CA ASN A 116 22.19 -11.46 -3.30
C ASN A 116 21.85 -12.96 -3.25
N GLN A 117 20.57 -13.32 -3.29
CA GLN A 117 20.14 -14.73 -3.26
C GLN A 117 20.42 -15.44 -4.58
N ILE A 118 20.25 -14.75 -5.71
CA ILE A 118 20.53 -15.28 -7.04
C ILE A 118 22.05 -15.47 -7.21
N GLU A 119 22.84 -14.45 -6.84
CA GLU A 119 24.30 -14.49 -6.87
C GLU A 119 24.86 -15.59 -5.93
N ALA A 120 24.30 -15.73 -4.72
CA ALA A 120 24.70 -16.79 -3.78
C ALA A 120 24.43 -18.22 -4.31
N ARG A 121 23.47 -18.38 -5.22
CA ARG A 121 23.18 -19.65 -5.90
C ARG A 121 24.02 -19.86 -7.17
N GLY A 122 24.91 -18.92 -7.50
CA GLY A 122 25.70 -18.94 -8.73
C GLY A 122 24.85 -18.81 -10.01
N LEU A 123 23.62 -18.28 -9.88
CA LEU A 123 22.70 -18.13 -11.00
C LEU A 123 22.93 -16.79 -11.71
N PRO A 124 22.71 -16.71 -13.04
CA PRO A 124 22.81 -15.46 -13.77
C PRO A 124 21.65 -14.52 -13.39
N LEU A 125 21.93 -13.22 -13.28
CA LEU A 125 20.94 -12.18 -12.97
C LEU A 125 20.01 -11.92 -14.16
N THR A 126 19.09 -12.85 -14.35
CA THR A 126 18.16 -12.93 -15.48
C THR A 126 16.73 -13.04 -14.96
N PRO A 127 15.72 -12.56 -15.71
CA PRO A 127 14.31 -12.75 -15.35
C PRO A 127 13.95 -14.22 -15.14
N GLU A 128 14.55 -15.13 -15.91
CA GLU A 128 14.32 -16.57 -15.82
C GLU A 128 14.81 -17.13 -14.48
N ALA A 129 15.96 -16.66 -13.98
CA ALA A 129 16.47 -17.05 -12.66
C ALA A 129 15.57 -16.56 -11.52
N LEU A 130 14.99 -15.36 -11.65
CA LEU A 130 14.01 -14.84 -10.70
C LEU A 130 12.70 -15.63 -10.73
N ALA A 131 12.21 -15.96 -11.93
CA ALA A 131 11.01 -16.76 -12.14
C ALA A 131 11.15 -18.21 -11.63
N ALA A 132 12.38 -18.72 -11.53
CA ALA A 132 12.67 -20.03 -10.94
C ALA A 132 12.58 -20.04 -9.40
N LEU A 133 12.54 -18.88 -8.74
CA LEU A 133 12.31 -18.80 -7.30
C LEU A 133 10.84 -19.13 -6.97
N PRO A 134 10.56 -19.84 -5.86
CA PRO A 134 9.19 -20.03 -5.40
C PRO A 134 8.44 -18.69 -5.28
N PRO A 135 7.15 -18.61 -5.62
CA PRO A 135 6.35 -17.41 -5.41
C PRO A 135 6.41 -16.95 -3.94
N PHE A 136 6.52 -15.65 -3.73
CA PHE A 136 6.59 -15.02 -2.40
C PHE A 136 7.78 -15.50 -1.55
N THR A 137 8.93 -15.74 -2.18
CA THR A 137 10.15 -16.16 -1.48
C THR A 137 10.58 -15.09 -0.47
N SER A 138 11.00 -15.48 0.73
CA SER A 138 11.53 -14.55 1.73
C SER A 138 12.75 -13.81 1.21
N ILE A 139 12.85 -12.51 1.49
CA ILE A 139 13.99 -11.70 1.09
C ILE A 139 15.08 -11.71 2.16
N THR A 140 16.31 -11.49 1.73
CA THR A 140 17.42 -11.27 2.66
C THR A 140 17.64 -9.76 2.72
N PHE A 141 17.65 -9.19 3.92
CA PHE A 141 17.99 -7.79 4.10
C PHE A 141 19.46 -7.56 3.77
N ASN A 142 19.77 -6.37 3.24
CA ASN A 142 21.16 -5.95 3.14
C ASN A 142 21.68 -5.77 4.57
N ALA A 143 22.45 -6.73 5.08
CA ALA A 143 23.31 -6.50 6.21
C ALA A 143 24.52 -5.75 5.66
N GLU A 144 24.55 -4.42 5.77
CA GLU A 144 25.80 -3.70 5.45
C GLU A 144 26.88 -4.18 6.42
N GLU A 145 27.99 -4.66 5.88
CA GLU A 145 29.17 -5.01 6.67
C GLU A 145 29.73 -3.76 7.36
N SER A 146 29.60 -3.73 8.69
CA SER A 146 30.43 -3.01 9.67
C SER A 146 30.35 -1.47 9.74
N ASN A 147 29.85 -0.98 10.90
CA ASN A 147 30.61 -0.13 11.83
C ASN A 147 29.76 0.23 13.07
N GLY A 148 29.40 -0.75 13.90
CA GLY A 148 28.93 -0.51 15.29
C GLY A 148 27.72 0.42 15.51
N VAL A 149 27.07 0.89 14.46
CA VAL A 149 25.84 1.67 14.50
C VAL A 149 24.72 0.73 14.06
N ASN A 150 23.65 0.65 14.85
CA ASN A 150 22.45 -0.14 14.55
C ASN A 150 21.80 0.31 13.23
N CYS A 151 22.36 -0.11 12.09
CA CYS A 151 21.76 0.09 10.78
C CYS A 151 20.63 -0.92 10.63
N LYS A 152 19.40 -0.42 10.61
CA LYS A 152 18.20 -1.26 10.47
C LYS A 152 18.29 -2.04 9.15
N PRO A 153 17.97 -3.33 9.13
CA PRO A 153 17.88 -4.09 7.89
C PRO A 153 16.92 -3.39 6.92
N GLU A 154 17.46 -2.83 5.84
CA GLU A 154 16.73 -2.06 4.85
C GLU A 154 16.43 -2.94 3.63
N VAL A 155 15.18 -2.87 3.15
CA VAL A 155 14.81 -3.45 1.87
C VAL A 155 15.50 -2.64 0.78
N ALA A 156 16.26 -3.29 -0.09
CA ALA A 156 16.97 -2.61 -1.17
C ALA A 156 16.01 -1.69 -1.96
N LYS A 157 16.32 -0.38 -1.98
CA LYS A 157 15.59 0.59 -2.80
C LYS A 157 15.94 0.34 -4.26
N THR A 158 15.05 -0.32 -4.98
CA THR A 158 15.20 -0.58 -6.43
C THR A 158 14.98 0.68 -7.29
N GLY A 159 14.44 1.75 -6.70
CA GLY A 159 14.08 2.97 -7.42
C GLY A 159 12.84 2.81 -8.32
N LEU A 160 12.11 1.70 -8.21
CA LEU A 160 10.95 1.35 -9.04
C LEU A 160 9.60 1.72 -8.41
N GLY A 161 9.58 2.55 -7.36
CA GLY A 161 8.33 2.96 -6.70
C GLY A 161 7.68 1.86 -5.84
N SER A 162 8.45 0.91 -5.31
CA SER A 162 7.92 -0.21 -4.51
C SER A 162 7.09 0.25 -3.30
N SER A 163 7.52 1.27 -2.56
CA SER A 163 6.74 1.81 -1.43
C SER A 163 5.39 2.39 -1.88
N ALA A 164 5.36 3.08 -3.02
CA ALA A 164 4.13 3.65 -3.59
C ALA A 164 3.18 2.56 -4.06
N ALA A 165 3.71 1.52 -4.72
CA ALA A 165 2.92 0.34 -5.08
C ALA A 165 2.34 -0.32 -3.82
N MET A 166 3.15 -0.67 -2.82
CA MET A 166 2.64 -1.28 -1.57
C MET A 166 1.58 -0.42 -0.87
N THR A 167 1.82 0.89 -0.69
CA THR A 167 0.81 1.79 -0.10
C THR A 167 -0.48 1.77 -0.90
N THR A 168 -0.39 1.81 -2.23
CA THR A 168 -1.56 1.77 -3.12
C THR A 168 -2.35 0.48 -2.98
N ALA A 169 -1.69 -0.69 -2.94
CA ALA A 169 -2.39 -1.95 -2.71
C ALA A 169 -3.08 -2.01 -1.36
N VAL A 170 -2.40 -1.58 -0.28
CA VAL A 170 -3.00 -1.56 1.06
C VAL A 170 -4.24 -0.69 1.07
N VAL A 171 -4.16 0.52 0.51
CA VAL A 171 -5.29 1.43 0.41
C VAL A 171 -6.42 0.83 -0.42
N ALA A 172 -6.12 0.33 -1.61
CA ALA A 172 -7.13 -0.27 -2.49
C ALA A 172 -7.85 -1.44 -1.82
N ALA A 173 -7.10 -2.34 -1.19
CA ALA A 173 -7.63 -3.52 -0.54
C ALA A 173 -8.46 -3.16 0.70
N LEU A 174 -8.01 -2.18 1.51
CA LEU A 174 -8.78 -1.67 2.65
C LEU A 174 -10.06 -0.98 2.21
N LEU A 175 -10.00 -0.03 1.28
CA LEU A 175 -11.19 0.67 0.80
C LEU A 175 -12.21 -0.30 0.20
N HIS A 176 -11.74 -1.34 -0.49
CA HIS A 176 -12.61 -2.40 -1.00
C HIS A 176 -13.23 -3.22 0.13
N TYR A 177 -12.42 -3.67 1.10
CA TYR A 177 -12.87 -4.45 2.25
C TYR A 177 -13.87 -3.69 3.13
N LEU A 178 -13.67 -2.38 3.30
CA LEU A 178 -14.55 -1.49 4.07
C LEU A 178 -15.79 -1.04 3.28
N GLY A 179 -15.96 -1.50 2.03
CA GLY A 179 -17.13 -1.20 1.20
C GLY A 179 -17.18 0.23 0.64
N VAL A 180 -16.05 0.92 0.60
CA VAL A 180 -15.93 2.29 0.04
C VAL A 180 -15.84 2.25 -1.49
N VAL A 181 -15.14 1.25 -2.04
CA VAL A 181 -14.95 1.05 -3.49
C VAL A 181 -15.25 -0.39 -3.89
N ASN A 182 -15.64 -0.61 -5.14
CA ASN A 182 -15.85 -1.92 -5.71
C ASN A 182 -14.84 -2.22 -6.82
N LEU A 183 -13.78 -2.94 -6.47
CA LEU A 183 -12.71 -3.29 -7.41
C LEU A 183 -12.92 -4.65 -8.11
N SER A 184 -14.08 -5.29 -7.89
CA SER A 184 -14.39 -6.62 -8.45
C SER A 184 -14.72 -6.59 -9.94
N SER A 185 -15.09 -5.42 -10.48
CA SER A 185 -15.55 -5.20 -11.86
C SER A 185 -14.43 -4.89 -12.86
N LEU A 186 -13.20 -4.63 -12.42
CA LEU A 186 -12.12 -4.11 -13.29
C LEU A 186 -11.79 -4.98 -14.54
N ASN A 187 -12.30 -6.21 -14.62
CA ASN A 187 -12.13 -7.14 -15.75
C ASN A 187 -13.41 -7.43 -16.55
N LYS A 188 -14.57 -6.84 -16.25
CA LYS A 188 -15.85 -7.16 -16.92
C LYS A 188 -16.62 -5.93 -17.40
N ASP A 189 -16.73 -5.85 -18.73
CA ASP A 189 -17.63 -5.02 -19.55
C ASP A 189 -17.42 -3.49 -19.59
N GLN A 190 -17.41 -2.95 -20.81
CA GLN A 190 -17.20 -1.53 -21.19
C GLN A 190 -18.30 -0.57 -20.70
N ASN A 191 -19.31 -1.05 -19.98
CA ASN A 191 -20.45 -0.24 -19.52
C ASN A 191 -20.26 0.38 -18.13
N GLN A 192 -19.17 0.06 -17.41
CA GLN A 192 -18.89 0.55 -16.05
C GLN A 192 -17.66 1.48 -15.95
N GLU A 193 -17.09 1.92 -17.09
CA GLU A 193 -15.88 2.73 -17.14
C GLU A 193 -15.94 3.99 -16.24
N ASN A 194 -17.10 4.62 -16.12
CA ASN A 194 -17.27 5.81 -15.28
C ASN A 194 -17.19 5.48 -13.77
N GLN A 195 -17.80 4.39 -13.29
CA GLN A 195 -17.75 4.04 -11.86
C GLN A 195 -16.36 3.52 -11.48
N ASP A 196 -15.75 2.70 -12.33
CA ASP A 196 -14.37 2.23 -12.13
C ASP A 196 -13.40 3.42 -12.05
N SER A 197 -13.63 4.48 -12.83
CA SER A 197 -12.80 5.70 -12.76
C SER A 197 -12.93 6.44 -11.42
N VAL A 198 -14.15 6.55 -10.87
CA VAL A 198 -14.38 7.21 -9.58
C VAL A 198 -13.75 6.42 -8.42
N ASP A 199 -13.89 5.09 -8.46
CA ASP A 199 -13.30 4.21 -7.44
C ASP A 199 -11.76 4.25 -7.49
N LEU A 200 -11.18 4.25 -8.68
CA LEU A 200 -9.73 4.42 -8.87
C LEU A 200 -9.24 5.80 -8.42
N ASP A 201 -10.01 6.87 -8.69
CA ASP A 201 -9.68 8.22 -8.23
C ASP A 201 -9.70 8.31 -6.70
N MET A 202 -10.66 7.63 -6.06
CA MET A 202 -10.70 7.54 -4.59
C MET A 202 -9.45 6.83 -4.06
N VAL A 203 -9.09 5.68 -4.64
CA VAL A 203 -7.85 4.96 -4.29
C VAL A 203 -6.63 5.85 -4.49
N HIS A 204 -6.55 6.59 -5.60
CA HIS A 204 -5.43 7.47 -5.92
C HIS A 204 -5.25 8.58 -4.89
N VAL A 205 -6.33 9.31 -4.57
CA VAL A 205 -6.27 10.44 -3.61
C VAL A 205 -5.84 9.96 -2.23
N ILE A 206 -6.39 8.83 -1.76
CA ILE A 206 -6.07 8.28 -0.44
C ILE A 206 -4.65 7.72 -0.41
N ALA A 207 -4.24 6.95 -1.43
CA ALA A 207 -2.88 6.42 -1.53
C ALA A 207 -1.83 7.52 -1.65
N GLN A 208 -2.10 8.56 -2.44
CA GLN A 208 -1.19 9.69 -2.60
C GLN A 208 -1.03 10.46 -1.29
N SER A 209 -2.13 10.67 -0.56
CA SER A 209 -2.11 11.37 0.73
C SER A 209 -1.33 10.57 1.78
N ALA A 210 -1.64 9.28 1.93
CA ALA A 210 -0.95 8.39 2.86
C ALA A 210 0.55 8.29 2.55
N HIS A 211 0.89 8.13 1.27
CA HIS A 211 2.29 8.01 0.85
C HIS A 211 3.06 9.31 1.03
N CYS A 212 2.46 10.45 0.71
CA CYS A 212 3.08 11.77 0.89
C CYS A 212 3.44 12.03 2.36
N VAL A 213 2.54 11.68 3.28
CA VAL A 213 2.80 11.82 4.73
C VAL A 213 3.88 10.84 5.19
N ALA A 214 3.81 9.58 4.78
CA ALA A 214 4.82 8.57 5.14
C ALA A 214 6.22 8.91 4.64
N GLN A 215 6.32 9.45 3.42
CA GLN A 215 7.59 9.78 2.79
C GLN A 215 8.20 11.10 3.33
N GLY A 216 7.37 12.03 3.79
CA GLY A 216 7.81 13.35 4.26
C GLY A 216 8.43 14.24 3.18
N LYS A 217 8.28 13.87 1.90
CA LYS A 217 8.83 14.61 0.74
C LYS A 217 7.87 14.55 -0.44
N VAL A 218 7.84 15.64 -1.20
CA VAL A 218 7.16 15.70 -2.50
C VAL A 218 7.94 14.88 -3.53
N GLY A 219 7.28 13.94 -4.22
CA GLY A 219 7.92 13.19 -5.30
C GLY A 219 7.32 11.84 -5.69
N SER A 220 6.33 11.32 -4.97
CA SER A 220 5.73 10.00 -5.25
C SER A 220 4.55 9.99 -6.20
N GLY A 221 4.11 11.16 -6.67
CA GLY A 221 2.94 11.34 -7.54
C GLY A 221 2.92 10.39 -8.72
N PHE A 222 4.05 10.27 -9.42
CA PHE A 222 4.17 9.40 -10.58
C PHE A 222 4.06 7.92 -10.22
N ASP A 223 4.74 7.47 -9.16
CA ASP A 223 4.74 6.06 -8.76
C ASP A 223 3.36 5.62 -8.26
N VAL A 224 2.71 6.43 -7.43
CA VAL A 224 1.35 6.16 -6.93
C VAL A 224 0.35 6.16 -8.07
N SER A 225 0.40 7.18 -8.93
CA SER A 225 -0.50 7.28 -10.08
C SER A 225 -0.28 6.10 -11.05
N SER A 226 0.96 5.66 -11.25
CA SER A 226 1.25 4.49 -12.09
C SER A 226 0.76 3.18 -11.45
N ALA A 227 0.83 3.08 -10.12
CA ALA A 227 0.30 1.92 -9.40
C ALA A 227 -1.24 1.83 -9.47
N VAL A 228 -1.94 2.96 -9.50
CA VAL A 228 -3.42 2.99 -9.59
C VAL A 228 -3.90 2.81 -11.04
N TYR A 229 -3.46 3.70 -11.94
CA TYR A 229 -4.01 3.79 -13.29
C TYR A 229 -3.24 2.93 -14.32
N GLY A 230 -2.09 2.38 -13.93
CA GLY A 230 -1.21 1.62 -14.81
C GLY A 230 -0.33 2.52 -15.67
N SER A 231 -0.07 2.10 -16.92
CA SER A 231 0.91 2.76 -17.78
C SER A 231 0.58 4.22 -18.07
N GLN A 232 1.56 5.09 -17.82
CA GLN A 232 1.45 6.52 -18.10
C GLN A 232 2.32 6.91 -19.30
N ARG A 233 1.81 7.82 -20.12
CA ARG A 233 2.56 8.39 -21.24
C ARG A 233 2.87 9.85 -20.95
N TYR A 234 4.13 10.14 -20.64
CA TYR A 234 4.60 11.53 -20.57
C TYR A 234 4.70 12.10 -21.99
N VAL A 235 3.92 13.14 -22.27
CA VAL A 235 4.04 13.90 -23.51
C VAL A 235 4.80 15.18 -23.19
N ARG A 236 6.04 15.28 -23.68
CA ARG A 236 6.85 16.48 -23.51
C ARG A 236 6.15 17.66 -24.18
N PHE A 237 6.11 18.79 -23.49
CA PHE A 237 5.63 20.03 -24.09
C PHE A 237 6.47 20.38 -25.33
N SER A 238 5.80 20.80 -26.40
CA SER A 238 6.50 21.32 -27.57
C SER A 238 7.31 22.55 -27.16
N ALA A 239 8.52 22.72 -27.70
CA ALA A 239 9.40 23.85 -27.38
C ALA A 239 8.71 25.23 -27.59
N ARG A 240 7.71 25.28 -28.48
CA ARG A 240 6.94 26.48 -28.78
C ARG A 240 6.00 26.90 -27.64
N SER A 241 5.56 25.96 -26.80
CA SER A 241 4.65 26.21 -25.68
C SER A 241 5.37 26.73 -24.42
N ALA A 242 6.68 26.47 -24.29
CA ALA A 242 7.49 26.96 -23.16
C ALA A 242 7.96 28.42 -23.33
N PHE A 243 7.96 28.94 -24.57
CA PHE A 243 8.43 30.29 -24.89
C PHE A 243 7.43 31.41 -24.57
N PHE A 244 6.17 31.10 -24.24
CA PHE A 244 5.16 32.11 -23.95
C PHE A 244 5.22 32.67 -22.51
N CYS A 245 6.02 32.06 -21.61
CA CYS A 245 6.18 32.52 -20.23
C CYS A 245 7.44 33.38 -19.98
N SER A 246 8.30 33.61 -20.96
CA SER A 246 9.51 34.45 -20.84
C SER A 246 9.32 35.91 -21.27
N GLY A 247 8.07 36.33 -21.54
CA GLY A 247 7.72 37.69 -21.96
C GLY A 247 7.59 38.71 -20.83
N CYS A 248 8.57 38.82 -19.93
CA CYS A 248 8.74 40.01 -19.08
C CYS A 248 10.09 40.65 -19.41
N SER A 249 10.13 41.39 -20.52
CA SER A 249 11.23 42.28 -20.87
C SER A 249 10.87 43.71 -20.48
N GLY A 250 11.72 44.28 -19.63
CA GLY A 250 11.93 45.66 -19.22
C GLY A 250 11.02 46.76 -19.78
N ARG A 251 10.51 47.57 -18.85
CA ARG A 251 10.43 49.01 -19.02
C ARG A 251 11.08 49.69 -17.82
#